data_AF-A0A382K9V8-F1
#
_entry.id   AF-A0A382K9V8-F1
#
_cell.length_a   1.000
_cell.length_b   1.000
_cell.length_c   1.000
_cell.angle_alpha   90.00
_cell.angle_beta   90.00
_cell.angle_gamma   90.00
#
_symmetry.space_group_name_H-M   'P 1'
#
loop_
_entity.id
_entity.type
_entity.pdbx_description
1 polymer ?
#
loop_
_entity_poly.entity_id
_entity_poly.type
_entity_poly.pdbx_seq_one_letter_code
_entity_poly.pdbx_strand_id
1 'polypeptide(L)'
;MGSASFLESVSENFDRVATLLELPSGLAEKIKVANSTYIVRFGVRLRGGLQTFTGYRSVHSEHFEPVKGGIRYAPQADQDEVEALAALMTYKCALMEIPFGGSKGALTINPREWETEELERITRRFTQE
;
A
#
# COMPACT_ATOMS: atom_id res chain seq x y z
N MET A 1 -20.52 10.80 14.08
CA MET A 1 -20.07 10.59 12.69
C MET A 1 -18.59 10.30 12.78
N GLY A 2 -18.17 9.05 12.55
CA GLY A 2 -16.75 8.70 12.52
C GLY A 2 -16.08 9.44 11.36
N SER A 3 -14.82 9.84 11.51
CA SER A 3 -14.06 10.35 10.37
C SER A 3 -14.00 9.28 9.28
N ALA A 4 -14.21 9.66 8.02
CA ALA A 4 -14.04 8.76 6.88
C ALA A 4 -12.66 8.10 6.92
N SER A 5 -12.57 6.85 6.46
CA SER A 5 -11.30 6.14 6.31
C SER A 5 -10.38 6.88 5.33
N PHE A 6 -9.09 6.56 5.33
CA PHE A 6 -8.19 7.24 4.42
C PHE A 6 -8.50 6.85 2.96
N LEU A 7 -8.82 5.57 2.73
CA LEU A 7 -9.23 5.09 1.41
C LEU A 7 -10.54 5.72 0.94
N GLU A 8 -11.52 5.85 1.82
CA GLU A 8 -12.78 6.54 1.52
C GLU A 8 -12.52 7.98 1.07
N SER A 9 -11.69 8.72 1.80
CA SER A 9 -11.33 10.09 1.45
C SER A 9 -10.63 10.19 0.09
N VAL A 10 -9.71 9.27 -0.23
CA VAL A 10 -9.06 9.23 -1.56
C VAL A 10 -10.07 8.88 -2.66
N SER A 11 -10.97 7.94 -2.39
CA SER A 11 -12.02 7.49 -3.32
C SER A 11 -13.01 8.60 -3.64
N GLU A 12 -13.47 9.36 -2.64
CA GLU A 12 -14.35 10.52 -2.83
C GLU A 12 -13.72 11.59 -3.73
N ASN A 13 -12.42 11.85 -3.55
CA ASN A 13 -11.71 12.80 -4.40
C ASN A 13 -11.60 12.29 -5.84
N PHE A 14 -11.34 10.99 -6.03
CA PHE A 14 -11.34 10.39 -7.37
C PHE A 14 -12.72 10.47 -8.03
N ASP A 15 -13.80 10.15 -7.31
CA ASP A 15 -15.17 10.16 -7.85
C ASP A 15 -15.59 11.56 -8.32
N ARG A 16 -15.19 12.61 -7.59
CA ARG A 16 -15.38 14.01 -8.03
C ARG A 16 -14.68 14.30 -9.36
N VAL A 17 -13.44 13.83 -9.51
CA VAL A 17 -12.66 14.03 -10.76
C VAL A 17 -13.23 13.20 -11.90
N ALA A 18 -13.61 11.94 -11.65
CA ALA A 18 -14.21 11.07 -12.65
C ALA A 18 -15.51 11.66 -13.23
N THR A 19 -16.30 12.33 -12.38
CA THR A 19 -17.50 13.07 -12.81
C THR A 19 -17.14 14.25 -13.71
N LEU A 20 -16.13 15.05 -13.34
CA LEU A 20 -15.68 16.20 -14.14
C LEU A 20 -15.10 15.80 -15.51
N LEU A 21 -14.49 14.61 -15.58
CA LEU A 21 -13.94 14.04 -16.81
C LEU A 21 -14.95 13.22 -17.62
N GLU A 22 -16.20 13.12 -17.16
CA GLU A 22 -17.26 12.32 -17.78
C GLU A 22 -16.83 10.87 -18.06
N LEU A 23 -16.07 10.27 -17.14
CA LEU A 23 -15.58 8.90 -17.32
C LEU A 23 -16.75 7.91 -17.32
N PRO A 24 -16.76 6.91 -18.24
CA PRO A 24 -17.70 5.79 -18.15
C PRO A 24 -17.60 5.11 -16.79
N SER A 25 -18.73 4.81 -16.16
CA SER A 25 -18.78 4.28 -14.79
C SER A 25 -17.91 3.04 -14.58
N GLY A 26 -17.91 2.11 -15.55
CA GLY A 26 -17.07 0.91 -15.48
C GLY A 26 -15.57 1.21 -15.55
N LEU A 27 -15.17 2.24 -16.29
CA LEU A 27 -13.77 2.67 -16.36
C LEU A 27 -13.36 3.39 -15.08
N ALA A 28 -14.20 4.29 -14.56
CA ALA A 28 -13.95 4.99 -13.31
C ALA A 28 -13.78 3.99 -12.16
N GLU A 29 -14.66 3.01 -12.04
CA GLU A 29 -14.57 1.97 -11.01
C GLU A 29 -13.27 1.15 -11.16
N LYS A 30 -12.92 0.74 -12.39
CA LYS A 30 -11.68 -0.03 -12.63
C LYS A 30 -10.42 0.74 -12.26
N ILE A 31 -10.39 2.06 -12.48
CA ILE A 31 -9.25 2.91 -12.13
C ILE A 31 -9.19 3.14 -10.62
N LYS A 32 -10.33 3.27 -9.94
CA LYS A 32 -10.44 3.60 -8.51
C LYS A 32 -9.98 2.48 -7.59
N VAL A 33 -10.31 1.22 -7.92
CA VAL A 33 -10.02 0.08 -7.06
C VAL A 33 -8.63 -0.49 -7.33
N ALA A 34 -7.94 -0.90 -6.26
CA ALA A 34 -6.65 -1.56 -6.39
C ALA A 34 -6.78 -2.91 -7.13
N ASN A 35 -5.85 -3.19 -8.04
CA ASN A 35 -5.77 -4.46 -8.76
C ASN A 35 -5.57 -5.65 -7.82
N SER A 36 -4.69 -5.50 -6.83
CA SER A 36 -4.42 -6.56 -5.85
C SER A 36 -3.91 -6.00 -4.53
N THR A 37 -4.31 -6.63 -3.42
CA THR A 37 -3.76 -6.35 -2.10
C THR A 37 -3.43 -7.66 -1.39
N TYR A 38 -2.17 -7.81 -1.01
CA TYR A 38 -1.64 -8.97 -0.32
C TYR A 38 -1.46 -8.66 1.15
N ILE A 39 -1.94 -9.56 2.01
CA ILE A 39 -1.65 -9.56 3.45
C ILE A 39 -0.81 -10.79 3.74
N VAL A 40 0.39 -10.57 4.25
CA VAL A 40 1.33 -11.65 4.61
C VAL A 40 1.51 -11.70 6.11
N ARG A 41 1.56 -12.91 6.66
CA ARG A 41 1.86 -13.15 8.07
C ARG A 41 3.00 -14.14 8.15
N PHE A 42 4.15 -13.68 8.64
CA PHE A 42 5.39 -14.45 8.55
C PHE A 42 6.16 -14.45 9.87
N GLY A 43 6.84 -15.57 10.13
CA GLY A 43 7.62 -15.78 11.35
C GLY A 43 9.12 -15.51 11.13
N VAL A 44 9.75 -14.81 12.07
CA VAL A 44 11.20 -14.56 12.11
C VAL A 44 11.75 -15.00 13.46
N ARG A 45 12.81 -15.81 13.46
CA ARG A 45 13.45 -16.28 14.70
C ARG A 45 14.40 -15.23 15.27
N LEU A 46 14.02 -14.52 16.32
CA LEU A 46 14.74 -13.39 16.92
C LEU A 46 14.86 -13.61 18.44
N ARG A 47 15.97 -13.19 19.05
CA ARG A 47 16.21 -13.25 20.50
C ARG A 47 15.88 -14.62 21.15
N GLY A 48 16.20 -15.71 20.44
CA GLY A 48 15.93 -17.09 20.90
C GLY A 48 14.48 -17.59 20.70
N GLY A 49 13.56 -16.75 20.22
CA GLY A 49 12.15 -17.11 20.00
C GLY A 49 11.68 -16.91 18.55
N LEU A 50 10.48 -17.41 18.21
CA LEU A 50 9.81 -17.12 16.94
C LEU A 50 8.85 -15.94 17.15
N GLN A 51 8.96 -14.90 16.33
CA GLN A 51 8.08 -13.74 16.36
C GLN A 51 7.34 -13.60 15.02
N THR A 52 6.05 -13.33 15.06
CA THR A 52 5.19 -13.23 13.88
C THR A 52 4.90 -11.77 13.57
N PHE A 53 5.05 -11.38 12.30
CA PHE A 53 4.79 -10.04 11.80
C PHE A 53 3.66 -10.07 10.77
N THR A 54 2.96 -8.95 10.64
CA THR A 54 1.96 -8.73 9.58
C THR A 54 2.51 -7.69 8.61
N GLY A 55 2.41 -7.98 7.32
CA GLY A 55 2.76 -7.08 6.24
C GLY A 55 1.65 -6.96 5.21
N TYR A 56 1.66 -5.84 4.50
CA TYR A 56 0.72 -5.49 3.46
C TYR A 56 1.48 -5.06 2.20
N ARG A 57 0.98 -5.45 1.04
CA ARG A 57 1.44 -4.94 -0.26
C ARG A 57 0.22 -4.74 -1.15
N SER A 58 -0.09 -3.50 -1.49
CA SER A 58 -1.14 -3.17 -2.47
C SER A 58 -0.52 -2.71 -3.77
N VAL A 59 -1.02 -3.27 -4.87
CA VAL A 59 -0.78 -2.83 -6.24
C VAL A 59 -2.09 -2.20 -6.72
N HIS A 60 -2.08 -0.89 -6.89
CA HIS A 60 -3.28 -0.17 -7.28
C HIS A 60 -3.57 -0.36 -8.77
N SER A 61 -2.57 -0.12 -9.62
CA SER A 61 -2.75 -0.21 -11.07
C SER A 61 -1.45 -0.63 -11.74
N GLU A 62 -1.57 -1.47 -12.77
CA GLU A 62 -0.49 -1.96 -13.62
C GLU A 62 -0.61 -1.43 -15.06
N HIS A 63 -1.38 -0.34 -15.27
CA HIS A 63 -1.50 0.29 -16.60
C HIS A 63 -0.14 0.73 -17.17
N PHE A 64 0.83 0.99 -16.30
CA PHE A 64 2.25 1.04 -16.61
C PHE A 64 3.02 0.12 -15.66
N GLU A 65 3.97 -0.62 -16.21
CA GLU A 65 4.86 -1.50 -15.44
C GLU A 65 6.31 -1.03 -15.54
N PRO A 66 7.10 -1.17 -14.46
CA PRO A 66 6.76 -1.78 -13.18
C PRO A 66 5.92 -0.87 -12.27
N VAL A 67 5.33 -1.44 -11.23
CA VAL A 67 4.61 -0.67 -10.21
C VAL A 67 5.59 -0.05 -9.20
N LYS A 68 5.32 1.19 -8.78
CA LYS A 68 6.20 1.95 -7.90
C LYS A 68 5.52 2.34 -6.59
N GLY A 69 6.20 2.04 -5.49
CA GLY A 69 5.64 2.21 -4.16
C GLY A 69 6.61 1.87 -3.05
N GLY A 70 6.82 2.78 -2.11
CA GLY A 70 7.66 2.54 -0.92
C GLY A 70 7.00 1.58 0.08
N ILE A 71 7.79 1.15 1.06
CA ILE A 71 7.34 0.34 2.20
C ILE A 71 7.38 1.22 3.46
N ARG A 72 6.34 1.16 4.30
CA ARG A 72 6.26 1.90 5.57
C ARG A 72 6.34 0.95 6.76
N TYR A 73 7.14 1.28 7.76
CA TYR A 73 7.12 0.60 9.07
C TYR A 73 6.33 1.46 10.04
N ALA A 74 5.18 0.97 10.50
CA ALA A 74 4.35 1.68 11.46
C ALA A 74 3.55 0.68 12.31
N PRO A 75 3.42 0.88 13.63
CA PRO A 75 2.67 -0.04 14.48
C PRO A 75 1.15 -0.07 14.19
N GLN A 76 0.63 0.99 13.59
CA GLN A 76 -0.78 1.12 13.17
C GLN A 76 -1.01 0.88 11.68
N ALA A 77 -0.02 0.35 10.95
CA ALA A 77 -0.19 0.06 9.53
C ALA A 77 -1.33 -0.97 9.32
N ASP A 78 -2.25 -0.65 8.41
CA ASP A 78 -3.38 -1.47 8.04
C ASP A 78 -3.59 -1.50 6.50
N GLN A 79 -4.58 -2.27 6.06
CA GLN A 79 -4.88 -2.43 4.64
C GLN A 79 -5.44 -1.14 4.01
N ASP A 80 -6.33 -0.44 4.71
CA ASP A 80 -7.04 0.76 4.22
C ASP A 80 -6.03 1.87 3.86
N GLU A 81 -5.08 2.14 4.76
CA GLU A 81 -4.02 3.11 4.52
C GLU A 81 -3.14 2.71 3.34
N VAL A 82 -2.81 1.43 3.21
CA VAL A 82 -1.89 0.94 2.18
C VAL A 82 -2.53 1.04 0.79
N GLU A 83 -3.81 0.70 0.65
CA GLU A 83 -4.56 0.85 -0.59
C GLU A 83 -4.71 2.32 -0.98
N ALA A 84 -5.05 3.19 -0.01
CA ALA A 84 -5.17 4.63 -0.23
C ALA A 84 -3.85 5.23 -0.75
N LEU A 85 -2.72 4.86 -0.13
CA LEU A 85 -1.40 5.31 -0.56
C LEU A 85 -0.96 4.73 -1.91
N ALA A 86 -1.36 3.49 -2.24
CA ALA A 86 -1.09 2.89 -3.54
C ALA A 86 -1.85 3.61 -4.67
N ALA A 87 -3.11 3.98 -4.42
CA ALA A 87 -3.91 4.82 -5.32
C ALA A 87 -3.23 6.17 -5.57
N LEU A 88 -2.85 6.87 -4.49
CA LEU A 88 -2.12 8.14 -4.58
C LEU A 88 -0.79 8.01 -5.32
N MET A 89 -0.11 6.86 -5.26
CA MET A 89 1.11 6.64 -6.06
C MET A 89 0.80 6.53 -7.56
N THR A 90 -0.31 5.91 -7.95
CA THR A 90 -0.75 5.85 -9.36
C THR A 90 -1.01 7.25 -9.88
N TYR A 91 -1.82 8.04 -9.14
CA TYR A 91 -2.18 9.39 -9.55
C TYR A 91 -0.96 10.32 -9.59
N LYS A 92 -0.05 10.19 -8.63
CA LYS A 92 1.21 10.95 -8.60
C LYS A 92 2.09 10.63 -9.81
N CYS A 93 2.24 9.36 -10.17
CA CYS A 93 3.03 8.96 -11.34
C CYS A 93 2.39 9.48 -12.63
N ALA A 94 1.07 9.37 -12.77
CA ALA A 94 0.34 9.91 -13.92
C ALA A 94 0.49 11.44 -14.04
N LEU A 95 0.35 12.18 -12.93
CA LEU A 95 0.49 13.64 -12.90
C LEU A 95 1.89 14.13 -13.31
N MET A 96 2.91 13.34 -12.99
CA MET A 96 4.32 13.67 -13.28
C MET A 96 4.83 13.02 -14.57
N GLU A 97 3.96 12.37 -15.35
CA GLU A 97 4.30 11.64 -16.57
C GLU A 97 5.41 10.59 -16.37
N ILE A 98 5.42 9.95 -15.19
CA ILE A 98 6.35 8.88 -14.84
C ILE A 98 5.71 7.54 -15.24
N PRO A 99 6.38 6.69 -16.03
CA PRO A 99 5.78 5.48 -16.60
C PRO A 99 5.74 4.33 -15.58
N PHE A 100 5.05 4.53 -14.46
CA PHE A 100 4.83 3.52 -13.43
C PHE A 100 3.38 3.50 -12.96
N GLY A 101 2.87 2.30 -12.73
CA GLY A 101 1.69 2.06 -11.91
C GLY A 101 1.97 2.33 -10.43
N GLY A 102 0.93 2.53 -9.62
CA GLY A 102 1.09 2.78 -8.19
C GLY A 102 1.07 1.50 -7.36
N SER A 103 1.94 1.45 -6.36
CA SER A 103 1.88 0.45 -5.30
C SER A 103 2.22 1.07 -3.95
N LYS A 104 2.02 0.32 -2.88
CA LYS A 104 2.51 0.63 -1.54
C LYS A 104 2.65 -0.66 -0.75
N GLY A 105 3.62 -0.70 0.17
CA GLY A 105 3.63 -1.73 1.20
C GLY A 105 3.73 -1.14 2.60
N ALA A 106 3.40 -1.95 3.61
CA ALA A 106 3.66 -1.63 5.00
C ALA A 106 3.92 -2.87 5.84
N LEU A 107 4.68 -2.70 6.93
CA LEU A 107 4.81 -3.67 8.01
C LEU A 107 4.22 -3.08 9.28
N THR A 108 3.39 -3.86 9.96
CA THR A 108 2.84 -3.53 11.29
C THR A 108 3.93 -3.77 12.33
N ILE A 109 4.81 -2.78 12.50
CA ILE A 109 5.98 -2.85 13.36
C ILE A 109 6.39 -1.46 13.83
N ASN A 110 6.76 -1.32 15.10
CA ASN A 110 7.46 -0.14 15.60
C ASN A 110 8.97 -0.34 15.44
N PRO A 111 9.65 0.32 14.49
CA PRO A 111 11.07 0.06 14.23
C PRO A 111 11.99 0.42 15.40
N ARG A 112 11.52 1.18 16.40
CA ARG A 112 12.30 1.56 17.58
C ARG A 112 12.43 0.43 18.62
N GLU A 113 11.68 -0.65 18.47
CA GLU A 113 11.71 -1.80 19.40
C GLU A 113 12.74 -2.88 18.99
N TRP A 114 13.43 -2.66 17.87
CA TRP A 114 14.26 -3.66 17.19
C TRP A 114 15.65 -3.12 16.89
N GLU A 115 16.64 -3.99 17.02
CA GLU A 115 18.01 -3.69 16.61
C GLU A 115 18.12 -3.74 15.09
N THR A 116 19.16 -3.08 14.55
CA THR A 116 19.36 -2.96 13.09
C THR A 116 19.44 -4.33 12.40
N GLU A 117 20.13 -5.30 13.00
CA GLU A 117 20.23 -6.67 12.48
C GLU A 117 18.89 -7.42 12.50
N GLU A 118 18.02 -7.12 13.46
CA GLU A 118 16.71 -7.74 13.58
C GLU A 118 15.78 -7.17 12.51
N LEU A 119 15.79 -5.85 12.32
CA LEU A 119 15.08 -5.18 11.24
C LEU A 119 15.52 -5.70 9.88
N GLU A 120 16.82 -5.94 9.66
CA GLU A 120 17.30 -6.53 8.41
C GLU A 120 16.66 -7.90 8.17
N ARG A 121 16.66 -8.78 9.18
CA ARG A 121 16.08 -10.13 9.06
C ARG A 121 14.57 -10.09 8.83
N ILE A 122 13.86 -9.18 9.48
CA ILE A 122 12.43 -8.94 9.27
C ILE A 122 12.17 -8.45 7.84
N THR A 123 12.95 -7.48 7.36
CA THR A 123 12.83 -6.89 6.01
C THR A 123 13.08 -7.94 4.93
N ARG A 124 14.15 -8.73 5.08
CA ARG A 124 14.49 -9.81 4.15
C ARG A 124 13.38 -10.84 4.11
N ARG A 125 12.83 -11.22 5.26
CA ARG A 125 11.73 -12.16 5.31
C ARG A 125 10.48 -11.60 4.65
N PHE A 126 10.11 -10.34 4.92
CA PHE A 126 8.99 -9.68 4.25
C PHE A 126 9.17 -9.62 2.72
N THR A 127 10.39 -9.43 2.24
CA THR A 127 10.69 -9.40 0.80
C THR A 127 10.56 -10.77 0.13
N GLN A 128 10.63 -11.87 0.90
CA GLN A 128 10.47 -13.23 0.40
C GLN A 128 9.02 -13.68 0.30
N GLU A 129 8.11 -13.06 1.06
CA GLU A 129 6.67 -13.33 1.03
C GLU A 129 5.99 -12.57 -0.12
#